data_AF-A0A2X1NBZ4-F1
#
_entry.id   AF-A0A2X1NBZ4-F1
#
_cell.length_a   1.000
_cell.length_b   1.000
_cell.length_c   1.000
_cell.angle_alpha   90.00
_cell.angle_beta   90.00
_cell.angle_gamma   90.00
#
_symmetry.space_group_name_H-M   'P 1'
#
loop_
_entity.id
_entity.type
_entity.pdbx_description
1 polymer ?
#
loop_
_entity_poly.entity_id
_entity_poly.type
_entity_poly.pdbx_seq_one_letter_code
_entity_poly.pdbx_strand_id
1 'polypeptide(L)'
;MKLQRGKAVTVDIYNQLTEETTLHWHGLEVPGEVDGGPQGIIPPGGKRSVTLNVDQPAATCWFHPHQHGKTGRQVAMGLAGLVVIEDDEILKLMLPKQWGIDDVPVIVQDKKFSATGRLIINWM
;
A
#
# COMPACT_ATOMS: atom_id res chain seq x y z
N MET A 1 4.36 0.47 6.39
CA MET A 1 4.98 1.82 6.41
C MET A 1 4.40 2.58 7.57
N LYS A 2 5.21 3.36 8.30
CA LYS A 2 4.76 4.19 9.41
C LYS A 2 4.91 5.66 9.03
N LEU A 3 3.86 6.45 9.21
CA LEU A 3 3.82 7.88 8.90
C LEU A 3 3.38 8.66 10.16
N GLN A 4 3.71 9.93 10.20
CA GLN A 4 3.28 10.85 11.25
C GLN A 4 2.54 12.02 10.60
N ARG A 5 1.38 12.39 11.15
CA ARG A 5 0.69 13.63 10.77
C ARG A 5 1.62 14.84 10.89
N GLY A 6 1.59 15.73 9.91
CA GLY A 6 2.40 16.94 9.83
C GLY A 6 3.85 16.72 9.39
N LYS A 7 4.28 15.48 9.11
CA LYS A 7 5.63 15.17 8.61
C LYS A 7 5.59 14.71 7.16
N ALA A 8 6.44 15.30 6.33
CA ALA A 8 6.63 14.88 4.95
C ALA A 8 7.60 13.69 4.88
N VAL A 9 7.31 12.72 4.02
CA VAL A 9 8.20 11.59 3.70
C VAL A 9 8.28 11.44 2.18
N THR A 10 9.51 11.34 1.65
CA THR A 10 9.71 10.91 0.26
C THR A 10 9.85 9.38 0.20
N VAL A 11 9.02 8.75 -0.62
CA VAL A 11 9.09 7.31 -0.90
C VAL A 11 9.64 7.10 -2.30
N ASP A 12 10.70 6.31 -2.38
CA ASP A 12 11.28 5.83 -3.63
C ASP A 12 10.72 4.43 -3.96
N ILE A 13 9.92 4.35 -5.02
CA ILE A 13 9.25 3.12 -5.45
C ILE A 13 9.99 2.57 -6.67
N TYR A 14 10.61 1.40 -6.51
CA TYR A 14 11.33 0.70 -7.57
C TYR A 14 10.47 -0.45 -8.11
N ASN A 15 10.08 -0.40 -9.38
CA ASN A 15 9.38 -1.49 -10.01
C ASN A 15 10.40 -2.49 -10.58
N GLN A 16 10.64 -3.60 -9.86
CA GLN A 16 11.50 -4.69 -10.33
C GLN A 16 10.72 -5.81 -11.04
N LEU A 17 9.42 -5.62 -11.28
CA LEU A 17 8.62 -6.55 -12.06
C LEU A 17 8.99 -6.44 -13.55
N THR A 18 8.55 -7.43 -14.33
CA THR A 18 8.66 -7.43 -15.80
C THR A 18 7.46 -6.76 -16.48
N GLU A 19 6.53 -6.17 -15.71
CA GLU A 19 5.33 -5.49 -16.20
C GLU A 19 5.14 -4.13 -15.50
N GLU A 20 4.38 -3.25 -16.14
CA GLU A 20 3.96 -1.98 -15.54
C GLU A 20 3.13 -2.21 -14.28
N THR A 21 3.26 -1.30 -13.32
CA THR A 21 2.42 -1.24 -12.15
C THR A 21 2.20 0.21 -11.73
N THR A 22 1.32 0.41 -10.76
CA THR A 22 1.19 1.66 -10.00
C THR A 22 1.22 1.31 -8.51
N LEU A 23 1.25 2.31 -7.63
CA LEU A 23 1.14 2.09 -6.19
C LEU A 23 0.23 3.17 -5.62
N HIS A 24 -0.99 2.78 -5.27
CA HIS A 24 -2.00 3.65 -4.69
C HIS A 24 -2.00 3.60 -3.17
N TRP A 25 -2.15 4.75 -2.53
CA TRP A 25 -2.20 4.91 -1.07
C TRP A 25 -3.65 4.93 -0.56
N HIS A 26 -4.30 3.77 -0.53
CA HIS A 26 -5.71 3.67 -0.16
C HIS A 26 -5.98 4.18 1.26
N GLY A 27 -6.77 5.25 1.33
CA GLY A 27 -7.16 5.93 2.57
C GLY A 27 -6.24 7.09 2.96
N LEU A 28 -5.12 7.29 2.25
CA LEU A 28 -4.26 8.46 2.44
C LEU A 28 -4.83 9.64 1.65
N GLU A 29 -4.99 10.79 2.31
CA GLU A 29 -5.50 12.04 1.74
C GLU A 29 -4.34 12.78 1.08
N VAL A 30 -4.16 12.58 -0.24
CA VAL A 30 -3.05 13.16 -1.01
C VAL A 30 -3.50 13.72 -2.37
N PRO A 31 -2.72 14.64 -2.98
CA PRO A 31 -2.97 15.10 -4.33
C PRO A 31 -2.91 13.98 -5.38
N GLY A 32 -3.66 14.14 -6.48
CA GLY A 32 -3.73 13.13 -7.55
C GLY A 32 -2.39 12.78 -8.19
N GLU A 33 -1.44 13.73 -8.21
CA GLU A 33 -0.10 13.57 -8.77
C GLU A 33 0.74 12.52 -8.03
N VAL A 34 0.44 12.28 -6.75
CA VAL A 34 1.14 11.29 -5.91
C VAL A 34 0.22 10.14 -5.44
N ASP A 35 -1.08 10.23 -5.74
CA ASP A 35 -2.10 9.24 -5.36
C ASP A 35 -1.81 7.83 -5.86
N GLY A 36 -1.32 7.70 -7.10
CA GLY A 36 -0.91 6.41 -7.66
C GLY A 36 -2.03 5.53 -8.24
N GLY A 37 -3.17 6.14 -8.59
CA GLY A 37 -4.18 5.55 -9.48
C GLY A 37 -3.65 5.13 -10.87
N PRO A 38 -4.53 4.72 -11.81
CA PRO A 38 -4.12 4.08 -13.08
C PRO A 38 -3.15 4.87 -13.97
N GLN A 39 -3.14 6.19 -13.86
CA GLN A 39 -2.25 7.08 -14.64
C GLN A 39 -0.83 7.14 -14.04
N GLY A 40 -0.65 6.70 -12.80
CA GLY A 40 0.61 6.76 -12.05
C GLY A 40 1.58 5.64 -12.38
N ILE A 41 1.76 5.32 -13.67
CA ILE A 41 2.55 4.19 -14.17
C ILE A 41 4.01 4.27 -13.70
N ILE A 42 4.51 3.12 -13.25
CA ILE A 42 5.93 2.88 -12.98
C ILE A 42 6.40 1.79 -13.96
N PRO A 43 7.26 2.12 -14.94
CA PRO A 43 7.72 1.15 -15.94
C PRO A 43 8.47 -0.03 -15.33
N PRO A 44 8.52 -1.21 -15.99
CA PRO A 44 9.40 -2.32 -15.59
C PRO A 44 10.86 -1.87 -15.46
N GLY A 45 11.52 -2.22 -14.36
CA GLY A 45 12.87 -1.76 -14.03
C GLY A 45 12.97 -0.27 -13.66
N GLY A 46 11.85 0.46 -13.65
CA GLY A 46 11.79 1.90 -13.41
C GLY A 46 11.71 2.28 -11.93
N LYS A 47 11.81 3.58 -11.68
CA LYS A 47 11.67 4.20 -10.35
C LYS A 47 10.67 5.36 -10.43
N ARG A 48 9.83 5.51 -9.42
CA ARG A 48 9.01 6.71 -9.18
C ARG A 48 9.21 7.18 -7.74
N SER A 49 9.48 8.46 -7.56
CA SER A 49 9.60 9.10 -6.24
C SER A 49 8.36 9.94 -5.97
N VAL A 50 7.78 9.83 -4.77
CA VAL A 50 6.63 10.65 -4.35
C VAL A 50 6.90 11.21 -2.95
N THR A 51 6.51 12.46 -2.72
CA THR A 51 6.54 13.06 -1.38
C THR A 51 5.12 13.08 -0.81
N LEU A 52 4.93 12.41 0.31
CA LEU A 52 3.66 12.32 1.03
C LEU A 52 3.68 13.38 2.15
N ASN A 53 2.87 14.42 2.00
CA ASN A 53 2.64 15.42 3.05
C ASN A 53 1.39 15.01 3.82
N VAL A 54 1.57 14.31 4.94
CA VAL A 54 0.45 13.68 5.66
C VAL A 54 -0.25 14.71 6.53
N ASP A 55 -1.52 15.01 6.25
CA ASP A 55 -2.35 15.91 7.07
C ASP A 55 -3.76 15.35 7.31
N GLN A 56 -3.82 14.13 7.83
CA GLN A 56 -5.05 13.51 8.31
C GLN A 56 -4.82 12.89 9.69
N PRO A 57 -5.89 12.61 10.47
CA PRO A 57 -5.79 11.94 11.77
C PRO A 57 -5.14 10.55 11.70
N ALA A 58 -4.71 10.04 12.85
CA ALA A 58 -4.19 8.69 12.98
C ALA A 58 -5.18 7.64 12.44
N ALA A 59 -4.67 6.73 11.61
CA ALA A 59 -5.48 5.74 10.91
C ALA A 59 -4.63 4.55 10.45
N THR A 60 -5.30 3.41 10.23
CA THR A 60 -4.74 2.30 9.45
C THR A 60 -5.22 2.42 8.02
N CYS A 61 -4.32 2.84 7.14
CA CYS A 61 -4.48 2.84 5.69
C CYS A 61 -3.71 1.66 5.09
N TRP A 62 -3.71 1.55 3.77
CA TRP A 62 -2.96 0.50 3.06
C TRP A 62 -2.52 0.99 1.69
N PHE A 63 -1.63 0.24 1.04
CA PHE A 63 -1.23 0.51 -0.32
C PHE A 63 -1.28 -0.75 -1.17
N HIS A 64 -1.68 -0.58 -2.42
CA HIS A 64 -1.81 -1.66 -3.39
C HIS A 64 -1.69 -1.14 -4.83
N PRO A 65 -1.47 -2.01 -5.82
CA PRO A 65 -1.47 -1.59 -7.22
C PRO A 65 -2.83 -1.09 -7.68
N HIS A 66 -2.82 -0.15 -8.61
CA HIS A 66 -4.02 0.33 -9.31
C HIS A 66 -3.85 0.30 -10.84
N GLN A 67 -2.99 -0.60 -11.34
CA GLN A 67 -2.74 -0.76 -12.77
C GLN A 67 -4.04 -1.01 -13.54
N HIS A 68 -4.25 -0.21 -14.60
CA HIS A 68 -5.45 -0.29 -15.43
C HIS A 68 -5.66 -1.71 -15.96
N GLY A 69 -6.86 -2.27 -15.72
CA GLY A 69 -7.25 -3.62 -16.16
C GLY A 69 -6.52 -4.79 -15.48
N LYS A 70 -5.49 -4.55 -14.65
CA LYS A 70 -4.63 -5.61 -14.06
C LYS A 70 -4.56 -5.58 -12.53
N THR A 71 -5.24 -4.65 -11.88
CA THR A 71 -5.24 -4.47 -10.42
C THR A 71 -5.55 -5.77 -9.67
N GLY A 72 -6.63 -6.47 -10.04
CA GLY A 72 -7.02 -7.72 -9.40
C GLY A 72 -5.94 -8.80 -9.47
N ARG A 73 -5.31 -8.98 -10.64
CA ARG A 73 -4.20 -9.94 -10.81
C ARG A 73 -2.99 -9.55 -9.96
N GLN A 74 -2.58 -8.28 -9.99
CA GLN A 74 -1.39 -7.84 -9.26
C GLN A 74 -1.56 -7.94 -7.73
N VAL A 75 -2.74 -7.64 -7.20
CA VAL A 75 -3.08 -7.88 -5.79
C VAL A 75 -3.15 -9.38 -5.48
N ALA A 76 -3.78 -10.19 -6.34
CA ALA A 76 -3.85 -11.64 -6.17
C ALA A 76 -2.45 -12.29 -6.11
N MET A 77 -1.50 -11.77 -6.91
CA MET A 77 -0.10 -12.18 -6.91
C MET A 77 0.69 -11.74 -5.66
N GLY A 78 0.10 -10.91 -4.79
CA GLY A 78 0.63 -10.64 -3.44
C GLY A 78 0.92 -9.18 -3.12
N LEU A 79 0.71 -8.25 -4.06
CA LEU A 79 1.01 -6.85 -3.83
C LEU A 79 -0.08 -6.17 -2.98
N ALA A 80 0.19 -6.06 -1.68
CA ALA A 80 -0.51 -5.20 -0.73
C ALA A 80 0.42 -4.93 0.48
N GLY A 81 0.28 -3.77 1.11
CA GLY A 81 0.98 -3.47 2.36
C GLY A 81 0.26 -2.42 3.18
N LEU A 82 0.63 -2.28 4.45
CA LEU A 82 -0.06 -1.36 5.37
C LEU A 82 0.63 -0.01 5.46
N VAL A 83 -0.18 1.01 5.75
CA VAL A 83 0.26 2.33 6.19
C VAL A 83 -0.36 2.60 7.56
N VAL A 84 0.46 2.85 8.57
CA VAL A 84 0.01 3.25 9.90
C VAL A 84 0.36 4.72 10.07
N ILE A 85 -0.66 5.56 10.21
CA ILE A 85 -0.53 6.99 10.49
C ILE A 85 -0.67 7.18 12.00
N GLU A 86 0.29 7.85 12.61
CA GLU A 86 0.21 8.31 13.99
C GLU A 86 0.05 9.83 14.07
N ASP A 87 -0.56 10.30 15.15
CA ASP A 87 -0.65 11.70 15.55
C ASP A 87 -0.42 11.84 17.06
N ASP A 88 -0.40 13.07 17.57
CA ASP A 88 -0.15 13.30 18.99
C ASP A 88 -1.35 12.89 19.86
N GLU A 89 -2.55 12.84 19.28
CA GLU A 89 -3.80 12.48 19.92
C GLU A 89 -3.84 10.99 20.29
N ILE A 90 -3.52 10.09 19.36
CA ILE A 90 -3.54 8.64 19.59
C ILE A 90 -2.49 8.20 20.62
N LEU A 91 -1.32 8.85 20.63
CA LEU A 91 -0.22 8.50 21.52
C LEU A 91 -0.55 8.79 23.00
N LYS A 92 -1.44 9.75 23.27
CA LYS A 92 -1.91 10.09 24.63
C LYS A 92 -2.87 9.05 25.21
N LEU A 93 -3.49 8.22 24.36
CA LEU A 93 -4.50 7.24 24.80
C LEU A 93 -3.91 5.99 25.45
N MET A 94 -2.59 5.80 25.36
CA MET A 94 -1.89 4.67 25.97
C MET A 94 -2.45 3.29 25.56
N LEU A 95 -2.96 3.19 24.32
CA LEU A 95 -3.37 1.93 23.71
C LEU A 95 -2.20 0.93 23.65
N PRO A 96 -2.48 -0.39 23.49
CA PRO A 96 -1.50 -1.36 23.01
C PRO A 96 -0.77 -0.81 21.78
N LYS A 97 0.55 -0.94 21.75
CA LYS A 97 1.42 -0.25 20.77
C LYS A 97 2.75 -0.95 20.53
N GLN A 98 2.94 -2.15 21.07
CA GLN A 98 4.08 -2.98 20.77
C GLN A 98 3.76 -3.79 19.50
N TRP A 99 4.24 -3.28 18.36
CA TRP A 99 4.00 -3.87 17.06
C TRP A 99 4.40 -5.35 17.00
N GLY A 100 3.47 -6.21 16.60
CA GLY A 100 3.65 -7.67 16.54
C GLY A 100 3.55 -8.39 17.88
N ILE A 101 3.30 -7.67 18.99
CA ILE A 101 3.08 -8.23 20.33
C ILE A 101 1.63 -8.00 20.76
N ASP A 102 1.23 -6.75 20.95
CA ASP A 102 -0.12 -6.35 21.37
C ASP A 102 -0.80 -5.33 20.43
N ASP A 103 -0.05 -4.81 19.45
CA ASP A 103 -0.54 -4.11 18.27
C ASP A 103 -0.21 -4.94 17.03
N VAL A 104 -1.20 -5.65 16.47
CA VAL A 104 -0.96 -6.74 15.51
C VAL A 104 -1.68 -6.47 14.18
N PRO A 105 -0.97 -6.35 13.05
CA PRO A 105 -1.60 -6.25 11.75
C PRO A 105 -2.23 -7.58 11.36
N VAL A 106 -3.48 -7.55 10.90
CA VAL A 106 -4.18 -8.73 10.36
C VAL A 106 -4.68 -8.42 8.96
N ILE A 107 -3.95 -8.91 7.94
CA ILE A 107 -4.36 -8.83 6.53
C ILE A 107 -4.97 -10.17 6.13
N VAL A 108 -6.29 -10.18 5.89
CA VAL A 108 -7.01 -11.38 5.48
C VAL A 108 -7.17 -11.37 3.95
N GLN A 109 -6.75 -12.44 3.28
CA GLN A 109 -6.90 -12.61 1.84
C GLN A 109 -7.33 -14.05 1.54
N ASP A 110 -8.27 -14.23 0.61
CA ASP A 110 -8.58 -15.53 0.03
C ASP A 110 -7.81 -15.73 -1.29
N LYS A 111 -7.40 -16.98 -1.54
CA LYS A 111 -6.70 -17.39 -2.77
C LYS A 111 -7.07 -18.82 -3.13
N LYS A 112 -7.06 -19.14 -4.43
CA LYS A 112 -7.23 -20.50 -4.96
C LYS A 112 -5.92 -20.98 -5.57
N PHE A 113 -5.63 -22.27 -5.42
CA PHE A 113 -4.43 -22.90 -5.95
C PHE A 113 -4.78 -24.13 -6.78
N SER A 114 -4.02 -24.38 -7.83
CA SER A 114 -4.09 -25.60 -8.63
C SER A 114 -3.55 -26.80 -7.85
N ALA A 115 -3.79 -28.01 -8.36
CA ALA A 115 -3.20 -29.23 -7.82
C ALA A 115 -1.65 -29.22 -7.82
N THR A 116 -1.03 -28.36 -8.65
CA THR A 116 0.43 -28.15 -8.70
C THR A 116 0.92 -27.02 -7.80
N GLY A 117 0.06 -26.45 -6.96
CA GLY A 117 0.41 -25.39 -6.01
C GLY A 117 0.54 -23.99 -6.64
N ARG A 118 0.12 -23.79 -7.89
CA ARG A 118 0.13 -22.48 -8.54
C ARG A 118 -1.13 -21.69 -8.22
N LEU A 119 -1.03 -20.38 -8.06
CA LEU A 119 -2.19 -19.51 -7.92
C LEU A 119 -3.09 -19.62 -9.16
N ILE A 120 -4.38 -19.77 -8.91
CA ILE A 120 -5.43 -19.69 -9.93
C ILE A 120 -5.95 -18.25 -9.92
N ILE A 121 -5.72 -17.53 -11.01
CA ILE A 121 -6.20 -16.16 -11.20
C ILE A 121 -7.19 -16.20 -12.35
N ASN A 122 -8.48 -16.34 -12.02
CA ASN A 122 -9.56 -16.40 -12.99
C ASN A 122 -10.22 -15.03 -13.11
N TRP A 123 -9.67 -14.13 -13.93
CA TRP A 123 -10.33 -12.87 -14.28
C TRP A 123 -9.93 -12.50 -15.71
N MET A 124 -10.88 -12.73 -16.64
CA MET A 124 -10.77 -12.72 -18.11
C MET A 124 -9.95 -13.85 -18.72
#